data_AF-A0A7Y0EL40-F1
#
_entry.id   AF-A0A7Y0EL40-F1
#
_cell.length_a   1.000
_cell.length_b   1.000
_cell.length_c   1.000
_cell.angle_alpha   90.00
_cell.angle_beta   90.00
_cell.angle_gamma   90.00
#
_symmetry.space_group_name_H-M   'P 1'
#
loop_
_entity.id
_entity.type
_entity.pdbx_description
1 polymer ?
#
loop_
_entity_poly.entity_id
_entity_poly.type
_entity_poly.pdbx_seq_one_letter_code
_entity_poly.pdbx_strand_id
1 'polypeptide(L)'
;MCLALEHTTKEYIPKYVNNIIQNNLNEKNRLNHIIKECDLKTIDLLHEIELNNIKGMYHAWLIIIELKKVREIRRKAKDVLEVWRVADNFKKAPEKMQYKNVMNVIRKRIYELKHRYYYPKAKGKI
;
A
#
# COMPACT_ATOMS: atom_id res chain seq x y z
N MET A 1 -29.34 36.77 -4.90
CA MET A 1 -27.95 36.25 -4.79
C MET A 1 -27.84 34.88 -4.13
N CYS A 2 -28.77 34.44 -3.27
CA CYS A 2 -28.66 33.16 -2.55
C CYS A 2 -28.85 31.89 -3.41
N LEU A 3 -29.71 31.91 -4.43
CA LEU A 3 -29.99 30.73 -5.27
C LEU A 3 -28.78 30.26 -6.11
N ALA A 4 -27.89 31.18 -6.52
CA ALA A 4 -26.69 30.84 -7.29
C ALA A 4 -25.60 30.15 -6.43
N LEU A 5 -25.52 30.49 -5.14
CA LEU A 5 -24.62 29.84 -4.18
C LEU A 5 -25.13 28.45 -3.78
N GLU A 6 -26.45 28.26 -3.69
CA GLU A 6 -27.06 26.96 -3.38
C GLU A 6 -26.94 25.96 -4.55
N HIS A 7 -27.08 26.42 -5.79
CA HIS A 7 -26.89 25.55 -6.97
C HIS A 7 -25.42 25.17 -7.18
N THR A 8 -24.49 26.12 -7.00
CA THR A 8 -23.05 25.84 -7.12
C THR A 8 -22.57 24.90 -6.02
N THR A 9 -23.00 25.07 -4.77
CA THR A 9 -22.62 24.15 -3.69
C THR A 9 -23.23 22.75 -3.85
N LYS A 10 -24.49 22.63 -4.28
CA LYS A 10 -25.15 21.32 -4.47
C LYS A 10 -24.58 20.48 -5.61
N GLU A 11 -24.07 21.07 -6.69
CA GLU A 11 -23.45 20.29 -7.79
C GLU A 11 -21.93 20.13 -7.64
N TYR A 12 -21.25 21.12 -7.08
CA TYR A 12 -19.79 21.12 -6.96
C TYR A 12 -19.30 20.18 -5.85
N ILE A 13 -20.01 20.12 -4.72
CA ILE A 13 -19.65 19.24 -3.60
C ILE A 13 -19.74 17.76 -4.04
N PRO A 14 -20.82 17.27 -4.69
CA PRO A 14 -20.86 15.89 -5.19
C PRO A 14 -19.81 15.59 -6.25
N LYS A 15 -19.53 16.50 -7.19
CA LYS A 15 -18.47 16.30 -8.21
C LYS A 15 -17.09 16.22 -7.57
N TYR A 16 -16.77 17.12 -6.65
CA TYR A 16 -15.49 17.13 -5.93
C TYR A 16 -15.31 15.87 -5.08
N VAL A 17 -16.35 15.46 -4.34
CA VAL A 17 -16.35 14.23 -3.53
C VAL A 17 -16.20 12.99 -4.43
N ASN A 18 -16.90 12.93 -5.57
CA ASN A 18 -16.74 11.84 -6.53
C ASN A 18 -15.32 11.77 -7.11
N ASN A 19 -14.71 12.91 -7.45
CA ASN A 19 -13.32 12.95 -7.93
C ASN A 19 -12.35 12.43 -6.87
N ILE A 20 -12.52 12.79 -5.59
CA ILE A 20 -11.71 12.25 -4.50
C ILE A 20 -11.89 10.73 -4.39
N ILE A 21 -13.13 10.23 -4.46
CA ILE A 21 -13.40 8.79 -4.39
C ILE A 21 -12.73 8.05 -5.55
N GLN A 22 -12.86 8.56 -6.78
CA GLN A 22 -12.27 7.97 -7.97
C GLN A 22 -10.75 8.00 -7.93
N ASN A 23 -10.15 9.12 -7.51
CA ASN A 23 -8.70 9.23 -7.34
C ASN A 23 -8.17 8.21 -6.31
N ASN A 24 -8.89 8.03 -5.20
CA ASN A 24 -8.54 7.04 -4.19
C ASN A 24 -8.67 5.60 -4.70
N LEU A 25 -9.68 5.33 -5.53
CA LEU A 25 -9.86 4.01 -6.16
C LEU A 25 -8.73 3.71 -7.15
N ASN A 26 -8.40 4.69 -8.00
CA ASN A 26 -7.31 4.60 -8.96
C ASN A 26 -5.97 4.38 -8.27
N GLU A 27 -5.71 5.09 -7.17
CA GLU A 27 -4.49 4.92 -6.40
C GLU A 27 -4.42 3.52 -5.76
N LYS A 28 -5.52 3.00 -5.23
CA LYS A 28 -5.57 1.61 -4.73
C LYS A 28 -5.27 0.60 -5.83
N ASN A 29 -5.85 0.78 -7.01
CA ASN A 29 -5.61 -0.09 -8.16
C ASN A 29 -4.14 -0.03 -8.59
N ARG A 30 -3.55 1.17 -8.65
CA ARG A 30 -2.13 1.38 -8.93
C ARG A 30 -1.23 0.66 -7.92
N LEU A 31 -1.52 0.79 -6.61
CA LEU A 31 -0.75 0.12 -5.56
C LEU A 31 -0.87 -1.41 -5.63
N ASN A 32 -2.06 -1.94 -5.90
CA ASN A 32 -2.25 -3.38 -6.12
C ASN A 32 -1.48 -3.88 -7.35
N HIS A 33 -1.45 -3.09 -8.43
CA HIS A 33 -0.68 -3.40 -9.61
C HIS A 33 0.83 -3.46 -9.31
N ILE A 34 1.36 -2.46 -8.60
CA ILE A 34 2.77 -2.43 -8.15
C ILE A 34 3.11 -3.68 -7.32
N ILE A 35 2.22 -4.10 -6.41
CA ILE A 35 2.45 -5.33 -5.63
C ILE A 35 2.52 -6.55 -6.54
N LYS A 36 1.61 -6.67 -7.51
CA LYS A 36 1.58 -7.79 -8.47
C LYS A 36 2.86 -7.82 -9.30
N GLU A 37 3.31 -6.68 -9.82
CA GLU A 37 4.57 -6.57 -10.57
C GLU A 37 5.77 -6.97 -9.71
N CYS A 38 5.81 -6.55 -8.45
CA CYS A 38 6.86 -6.95 -7.52
C CYS A 38 6.85 -8.46 -7.24
N ASP A 39 5.66 -9.07 -7.12
CA ASP A 39 5.52 -10.51 -6.92
C ASP A 39 6.02 -11.29 -8.15
N LEU A 40 5.65 -10.87 -9.36
CA LEU A 40 6.16 -11.44 -10.61
C LEU A 40 7.68 -11.31 -10.72
N LYS A 41 8.21 -10.10 -10.51
CA LYS A 41 9.67 -9.86 -10.55
C LYS A 41 10.43 -10.65 -9.48
N THR A 42 9.82 -10.89 -8.32
CA THR A 42 10.42 -11.75 -7.30
C THR A 42 10.50 -13.20 -7.77
N ILE A 43 9.45 -13.70 -8.44
CA ILE A 43 9.44 -15.05 -9.02
C ILE A 43 10.51 -15.17 -10.10
N ASP A 44 10.60 -14.19 -11.00
CA ASP A 44 11.60 -14.20 -12.08
C ASP A 44 13.03 -14.22 -11.52
N LEU A 45 13.32 -13.39 -10.51
CA LEU A 45 14.63 -13.36 -9.84
C LEU A 45 14.96 -14.68 -9.13
N LEU A 46 13.96 -15.35 -8.54
CA LEU A 46 14.15 -16.66 -7.91
C LEU A 46 14.38 -17.74 -8.97
N HIS A 47 13.63 -17.69 -10.07
CA HIS A 47 13.80 -18.61 -11.18
C HIS A 47 15.16 -18.46 -11.85
N GLU A 48 15.65 -17.23 -11.98
CA GLU A 48 17.00 -16.95 -12.48
C GLU A 48 18.07 -17.58 -11.59
N ILE A 49 17.89 -17.57 -10.26
CA ILE A 49 18.78 -18.28 -9.32
C ILE A 49 18.76 -19.80 -9.53
N GLU A 50 17.59 -20.37 -9.82
CA GLU A 50 17.41 -21.81 -10.02
C GLU A 50 18.03 -22.29 -11.34
N LEU A 51 17.87 -21.52 -12.42
CA LEU A 51 18.37 -21.86 -13.75
C LEU A 51 19.86 -21.57 -13.93
N ASN A 52 20.32 -20.44 -13.41
CA ASN A 52 21.72 -20.06 -13.56
C ASN A 52 22.53 -20.78 -12.50
N ASN A 53 23.51 -21.56 -12.95
CA ASN A 53 24.54 -22.06 -12.06
C ASN A 53 25.41 -20.85 -11.67
N ILE A 54 25.02 -20.13 -10.61
CA ILE A 54 25.68 -18.89 -10.18
C ILE A 54 27.10 -19.23 -9.71
N LYS A 55 28.04 -19.26 -10.65
CA LYS A 55 29.44 -19.61 -10.42
C LYS A 55 30.24 -18.50 -9.72
N GLY A 56 29.64 -17.33 -9.50
CA GLY A 56 30.32 -16.14 -8.97
C GLY A 56 29.55 -15.43 -7.87
N MET A 57 30.23 -15.18 -6.75
CA MET A 57 29.70 -14.48 -5.57
C MET A 57 29.20 -13.06 -5.89
N TYR A 58 29.80 -12.39 -6.88
CA TYR A 58 29.35 -11.06 -7.34
C TYR A 58 27.96 -11.11 -7.99
N HIS A 59 27.67 -12.11 -8.80
CA HIS A 59 26.38 -12.22 -9.47
C HIS A 59 25.27 -12.59 -8.48
N ALA A 60 25.56 -13.48 -7.52
CA ALA A 60 24.65 -13.74 -6.40
C ALA A 60 24.35 -12.45 -5.60
N TRP A 61 25.36 -11.63 -5.34
CA TRP A 61 25.21 -10.36 -4.62
C TRP A 61 24.32 -9.37 -5.37
N LEU A 62 24.46 -9.26 -6.71
CA LEU A 62 23.58 -8.41 -7.53
C LEU A 62 22.12 -8.83 -7.44
N ILE A 63 21.84 -10.13 -7.52
CA ILE A 63 20.48 -10.66 -7.40
C ILE A 63 19.90 -10.37 -6.01
N ILE A 64 20.69 -10.54 -4.94
CA ILE A 64 20.26 -10.22 -3.56
C ILE A 64 19.90 -8.74 -3.43
N ILE A 65 20.70 -7.84 -4.01
CA ILE A 65 20.40 -6.39 -4.01
C ILE A 65 19.09 -6.11 -4.73
N GLU A 66 18.89 -6.68 -5.90
CA GLU A 66 17.68 -6.44 -6.68
C GLU A 66 16.44 -6.98 -5.97
N LEU A 67 16.53 -8.18 -5.40
CA LEU A 67 15.48 -8.79 -4.59
C LEU A 67 15.15 -7.93 -3.35
N LYS A 68 16.16 -7.33 -2.72
CA LYS A 68 15.95 -6.38 -1.61
C LYS A 68 15.18 -5.16 -2.06
N LYS A 69 15.56 -4.53 -3.18
CA LYS A 69 14.84 -3.37 -3.73
C LYS A 69 13.39 -3.69 -4.06
N VAL A 70 13.13 -4.82 -4.73
CA VAL A 70 11.76 -5.26 -5.07
C VAL A 70 10.92 -5.44 -3.80
N ARG A 71 11.48 -6.06 -2.76
CA ARG A 71 10.80 -6.23 -1.47
C ARG A 71 10.51 -4.91 -0.77
N GLU A 72 11.42 -3.95 -0.83
CA GLU A 72 11.22 -2.60 -0.26
C GLU A 72 10.09 -1.85 -0.97
N ILE A 73 10.06 -1.88 -2.31
CA ILE A 73 8.98 -1.27 -3.11
C ILE A 73 7.64 -1.90 -2.76
N ARG A 74 7.58 -3.24 -2.77
CA ARG A 74 6.38 -3.99 -2.42
C ARG A 74 5.89 -3.66 -1.01
N ARG A 75 6.81 -3.55 -0.04
CA ARG A 75 6.46 -3.23 1.36
C ARG A 75 5.87 -1.83 1.48
N LYS A 76 6.48 -0.83 0.83
CA LYS A 76 5.96 0.54 0.80
C LYS A 76 4.55 0.59 0.22
N ALA A 77 4.31 -0.08 -0.91
CA ALA A 77 2.97 -0.15 -1.50
C ALA A 77 1.95 -0.83 -0.56
N LYS A 78 2.35 -1.92 0.09
CA LYS A 78 1.52 -2.65 1.06
C LYS A 78 1.20 -1.84 2.31
N ASP A 79 2.16 -1.05 2.81
CA ASP A 79 1.96 -0.16 3.96
C ASP A 79 0.90 0.89 3.67
N VAL A 80 0.95 1.51 2.47
CA VAL A 80 -0.05 2.47 2.04
C VAL A 80 -1.44 1.81 1.94
N LEU A 81 -1.55 0.65 1.31
CA LEU A 81 -2.81 -0.11 1.24
C LEU A 81 -3.36 -0.51 2.62
N GLU A 82 -2.48 -0.81 3.58
CA GLU A 82 -2.88 -1.17 4.93
C GLU A 82 -3.51 0.01 5.69
N VAL A 83 -3.01 1.23 5.46
CA VAL A 83 -3.64 2.47 5.95
C VAL A 83 -5.01 2.66 5.30
N TRP A 84 -5.12 2.48 3.98
CA TRP A 84 -6.40 2.58 3.27
C TRP A 84 -7.44 1.57 3.76
N ARG A 85 -7.02 0.33 4.05
CA ARG A 85 -7.91 -0.71 4.58
C ARG A 85 -8.50 -0.32 5.94
N VAL A 86 -7.69 0.28 6.80
CA VAL A 86 -8.16 0.83 8.08
C VAL A 86 -9.25 1.87 7.84
N ALA A 87 -9.04 2.81 6.90
CA ALA A 87 -10.03 3.82 6.55
C ALA A 87 -11.33 3.23 5.97
N ASP A 88 -11.24 2.20 5.11
CA ASP A 88 -12.42 1.54 4.53
C ASP A 88 -13.25 0.78 5.57
N ASN A 89 -12.60 0.14 6.55
CA ASN A 89 -13.31 -0.55 7.64
C ASN A 89 -14.18 0.41 8.45
N PHE A 90 -13.78 1.67 8.59
CA PHE A 90 -14.60 2.68 9.27
C PHE A 90 -15.81 3.15 8.45
N LYS A 91 -15.73 3.13 7.11
CA LYS A 91 -16.91 3.43 6.25
C LYS A 91 -18.03 2.41 6.41
N LYS A 92 -17.70 1.18 6.83
CA LYS A 92 -18.65 0.08 7.05
C LYS A 92 -19.13 -0.03 8.50
N ALA A 93 -18.57 0.76 9.42
CA ALA A 93 -18.95 0.75 10.82
C ALA A 93 -20.21 1.63 11.05
N PRO A 94 -21.11 1.26 11.98
CA PRO A 94 -22.30 2.05 12.29
C PRO A 94 -21.93 3.47 12.76
N GLU A 95 -22.75 4.47 12.39
CA GLU A 95 -22.51 5.93 12.39
C GLU A 95 -21.93 6.59 13.66
N LYS A 96 -21.75 5.87 14.78
CA LYS A 96 -21.31 6.42 16.08
C LYS A 96 -19.82 6.34 16.38
N MET A 97 -18.98 5.85 15.46
CA MET A 97 -17.51 5.95 15.62
C MET A 97 -17.02 7.34 15.18
N GLN A 98 -17.03 8.26 16.15
CA GLN A 98 -16.59 9.66 16.03
C GLN A 98 -15.33 9.79 15.14
N TYR A 99 -15.40 10.60 14.09
CA TYR A 99 -14.29 10.87 13.15
C TYR A 99 -12.95 11.22 13.83
N LYS A 100 -12.98 11.77 15.06
CA LYS A 100 -11.80 11.97 15.92
C LYS A 100 -11.04 10.65 16.22
N ASN A 101 -11.77 9.55 16.46
CA ASN A 101 -11.17 8.24 16.69
C ASN A 101 -10.51 7.68 15.42
N VAL A 102 -11.08 7.95 14.24
CA VAL A 102 -10.54 7.47 12.96
C VAL A 102 -9.15 8.05 12.70
N MET A 103 -8.98 9.36 12.86
CA MET A 103 -7.67 9.98 12.66
C MET A 103 -6.62 9.51 13.66
N ASN A 104 -7.02 9.25 14.91
CA ASN A 104 -6.11 8.69 15.91
C ASN A 104 -5.68 7.26 15.56
N VAL A 105 -6.60 6.42 15.08
CA VAL A 105 -6.29 5.04 14.65
C VAL A 105 -5.40 5.05 13.40
N ILE A 106 -5.67 5.92 12.43
CA ILE A 106 -4.82 6.09 11.24
C ILE A 106 -3.42 6.56 11.64
N ARG A 107 -3.31 7.58 12.50
CA ARG A 107 -2.02 8.08 12.99
C ARG A 107 -1.24 7.00 13.74
N LYS A 108 -1.90 6.26 14.64
CA LYS A 108 -1.29 5.12 15.34
C LYS A 108 -0.81 4.08 14.35
N ARG A 109 -1.59 3.75 13.32
CA ARG A 109 -1.18 2.79 12.31
C ARG A 109 0.04 3.27 11.52
N ILE A 110 0.05 4.53 11.08
CA ILE A 110 1.20 5.13 10.38
C ILE A 110 2.45 5.05 11.26
N TYR A 111 2.32 5.35 12.56
CA TYR A 111 3.41 5.23 13.52
C TYR A 111 3.94 3.78 13.61
N GLU A 112 3.05 2.79 13.81
CA GLU A 112 3.42 1.38 13.83
C GLU A 112 4.11 0.90 12.53
N LEU A 113 3.67 1.42 11.38
CA LEU A 113 4.27 1.10 10.08
C LEU A 113 5.66 1.72 9.93
N LYS A 114 5.87 2.94 10.42
CA LYS A 114 7.18 3.61 10.40
C LYS A 114 8.21 2.92 11.32
N HIS A 115 7.76 2.38 12.44
CA HIS A 115 8.63 1.72 13.44
C HIS A 115 8.64 0.19 13.32
N ARG A 116 8.10 -0.36 12.23
CA ARG A 116 8.09 -1.80 12.00
C ARG A 116 9.50 -2.29 11.70
N TYR A 117 10.10 -3.02 12.64
CA TYR A 117 11.29 -3.80 12.36
C TYR A 117 10.91 -5.07 11.62
N TYR A 118 11.59 -5.32 10.49
CA TYR A 118 11.48 -6.59 9.80
C TYR A 118 12.31 -7.62 10.56
N TYR A 119 11.62 -8.50 11.29
CA TYR A 119 12.24 -9.71 11.80
C TYR A 119 12.00 -10.82 10.78
N PRO A 120 13.06 -11.36 10.14
CA PRO A 120 12.89 -12.61 9.41
C PRO A 120 12.34 -13.63 10.42
N LYS A 121 11.20 -14.25 10.10
CA LYS A 121 10.73 -15.40 10.87
C LYS A 121 11.82 -16.45 10.72
N ALA A 122 12.68 -16.59 11.73
CA ALA A 122 13.67 -17.64 11.76
C ALA A 122 12.91 -18.94 11.51
N LYS A 123 13.17 -19.61 10.38
CA LYS A 123 12.71 -20.97 10.19
C LYS A 123 13.30 -21.73 11.37
N GLY A 124 12.43 -22.34 12.19
CA GLY A 124 12.86 -23.32 13.17
C GLY A 124 13.81 -24.30 12.47
N LYS A 125 14.88 -24.68 13.18
CA LYS A 125 15.90 -25.62 12.71
C LYS A 125 15.24 -26.76 11.91
N ILE A 126 15.63 -26.90 10.64
CA ILE A 126 15.37 -28.11 9.86
C ILE A 126 16.24 -29.22 10.45
#